data_AF-X1GWC9-F1
#
_entry.id   AF-X1GWC9-F1
#
_cell.length_a   1.000
_cell.length_b   1.000
_cell.length_c   1.000
_cell.angle_alpha   90.00
_cell.angle_beta   90.00
_cell.angle_gamma   90.00
#
_symmetry.space_group_name_H-M   'P 1'
#
loop_
_entity.id
_entity.type
_entity.pdbx_description
1 polymer ?
#
loop_
_entity_poly.entity_id
_entity_poly.type
_entity_poly.pdbx_seq_one_letter_code
_entity_poly.pdbx_strand_id
1 'polypeptide(L)'
;MNKWDLIQKNTNTSKDFKQKVYEKLDFVNYAPLLFISALSGQRVIKILDIAEQVYANGYKKIETPRLNNFLSWINENHPPLSKNKRRMKIKYMTQKGYGSVSLP
;
A
#
# COMPACT_ATOMS: atom_id res chain seq x y z
N MET A 1 -11.09 -3.14 -10.87
CA MET A 1 -11.87 -2.48 -11.93
C MET A 1 -12.38 -3.53 -12.91
N ASN A 2 -13.68 -3.81 -12.86
CA ASN A 2 -14.34 -4.80 -13.71
C ASN A 2 -14.74 -4.18 -15.07
N LYS A 3 -15.12 -5.03 -16.04
CA LYS A 3 -15.54 -4.66 -17.39
C LYS A 3 -14.45 -4.00 -18.22
N TRP A 4 -13.18 -4.36 -17.96
CA TRP A 4 -12.03 -3.80 -18.67
C TRP A 4 -11.97 -4.17 -20.17
N ASP A 5 -12.86 -5.06 -20.64
CA ASP A 5 -12.98 -5.43 -22.05
C ASP A 5 -13.69 -4.37 -22.90
N LEU A 6 -14.51 -3.51 -22.31
CA LEU A 6 -15.32 -2.53 -23.03
C LEU A 6 -14.57 -1.24 -23.38
N ILE A 7 -13.33 -1.11 -22.90
CA ILE A 7 -12.52 0.11 -23.07
C ILE A 7 -11.58 -0.07 -24.25
N GLN A 8 -11.58 0.89 -25.19
CA GLN A 8 -10.58 0.94 -26.26
C GLN A 8 -9.19 1.17 -25.66
N LYS A 9 -8.28 0.21 -25.92
CA LYS A 9 -6.96 0.16 -25.29
C LYS A 9 -5.94 0.84 -26.21
N ASN A 10 -5.36 1.95 -25.76
CA ASN A 10 -4.08 2.47 -26.29
C ASN A 10 -2.94 2.05 -25.37
N THR A 11 -1.69 2.19 -25.83
CA THR A 11 -0.47 1.73 -25.15
C THR A 11 -0.34 2.27 -23.71
N ASN A 12 -0.88 3.46 -23.41
CA ASN A 12 -0.83 4.09 -22.08
C ASN A 12 -2.15 4.13 -21.30
N THR A 13 -3.28 3.70 -21.87
CA THR A 13 -4.60 3.88 -21.24
C THR A 13 -4.69 3.25 -19.85
N SER A 14 -4.04 2.10 -19.65
CA SER A 14 -4.02 1.43 -18.33
C SER A 14 -3.27 2.22 -17.25
N LYS A 15 -2.19 2.92 -17.63
CA LYS A 15 -1.38 3.72 -16.72
C LYS A 15 -2.12 5.00 -16.33
N ASP A 16 -2.70 5.68 -17.31
CA ASP A 16 -3.45 6.92 -17.09
C ASP A 16 -4.68 6.68 -16.23
N PHE A 17 -5.40 5.57 -16.43
CA PHE A 17 -6.50 5.19 -15.56
C PHE A 17 -6.05 4.87 -14.14
N LYS A 18 -4.94 4.14 -13.98
CA LYS A 18 -4.39 3.84 -12.66
C LYS A 18 -4.01 5.11 -11.90
N GLN A 19 -3.40 6.07 -12.59
CA GLN A 19 -3.06 7.37 -12.01
C GLN A 19 -4.32 8.15 -11.60
N LYS A 20 -5.31 8.29 -12.49
CA LYS A 20 -6.59 8.96 -12.16
C LYS A 20 -7.32 8.32 -10.99
N VAL A 21 -7.24 7.00 -10.86
CA VAL A 21 -7.85 6.27 -9.74
C VAL A 21 -7.15 6.62 -8.43
N TYR A 22 -5.81 6.63 -8.38
CA TYR A 22 -5.07 7.00 -7.18
C TYR A 22 -5.12 8.50 -6.85
N GLU A 23 -5.28 9.37 -7.86
CA GLU A 23 -5.53 10.80 -7.63
C GLU A 23 -6.90 11.04 -6.97
N LYS A 24 -7.92 10.26 -7.32
CA LYS A 24 -9.26 10.39 -6.72
C LYS A 24 -9.45 9.61 -5.43
N LEU A 25 -8.66 8.56 -5.23
CA LEU A 25 -8.73 7.64 -4.09
C LEU A 25 -7.37 7.58 -3.40
N ASP A 26 -6.86 8.75 -3.03
CA ASP A 26 -5.55 8.94 -2.40
C ASP A 26 -5.39 8.15 -1.08
N PHE A 27 -6.48 7.99 -0.33
CA PHE A 27 -6.53 7.22 0.92
C PHE A 27 -6.30 5.71 0.74
N VAL A 28 -6.40 5.16 -0.47
CA VAL A 28 -6.17 3.74 -0.79
C VAL A 28 -4.98 3.53 -1.73
N ASN A 29 -4.01 4.45 -1.73
CA ASN A 29 -2.79 4.33 -2.54
C ASN A 29 -1.96 3.06 -2.26
N TYR A 30 -2.14 2.42 -1.11
CA TYR A 30 -1.50 1.16 -0.76
C TYR A 30 -2.17 -0.08 -1.40
N ALA A 31 -3.40 0.04 -1.89
CA ALA A 31 -4.17 -1.08 -2.41
C ALA A 31 -3.80 -1.40 -3.88
N PRO A 32 -3.61 -2.67 -4.24
CA PRO A 32 -3.30 -3.05 -5.62
C PRO A 32 -4.52 -2.87 -6.54
N LEU A 33 -4.39 -2.03 -7.57
CA LEU A 33 -5.42 -1.88 -8.59
C LEU A 33 -5.33 -2.96 -9.66
N LEU A 34 -6.40 -3.75 -9.79
CA LEU A 34 -6.53 -4.81 -10.80
C LEU A 34 -7.55 -4.46 -11.86
N PHE A 35 -7.20 -4.71 -13.12
CA PHE A 35 -8.11 -4.61 -14.27
C PHE A 35 -8.55 -6.01 -14.67
N ILE A 36 -9.85 -6.29 -14.52
CA ILE A 36 -10.46 -7.61 -14.72
C ILE A 36 -11.66 -7.51 -15.66
N SER A 37 -12.02 -8.64 -16.25
CA SER A 37 -13.32 -8.80 -16.90
C SER A 37 -13.97 -10.11 -16.47
N ALA A 38 -15.09 -9.99 -15.77
CA ALA A 38 -15.85 -11.14 -15.31
C ALA A 38 -16.55 -11.88 -16.47
N LEU A 39 -16.86 -11.20 -17.58
CA LEU A 39 -17.60 -11.78 -18.70
C LEU A 39 -16.72 -12.67 -19.60
N SER A 40 -15.48 -12.25 -19.88
CA SER A 40 -14.52 -13.04 -20.65
C SER A 40 -13.67 -13.98 -19.79
N GLY A 41 -13.80 -13.91 -18.46
CA GLY A 41 -12.92 -14.60 -17.52
C GLY A 41 -11.49 -14.04 -17.46
N GLN A 42 -11.20 -12.95 -18.17
CA GLN A 42 -9.85 -12.39 -18.23
C GLN A 42 -9.38 -11.91 -16.85
N ARG A 43 -8.29 -12.52 -16.35
CA ARG A 43 -7.56 -12.18 -15.11
C ARG A 43 -8.36 -12.37 -13.81
N VAL A 44 -9.43 -13.16 -13.82
CA VAL A 44 -10.21 -13.49 -12.61
C VAL A 44 -9.37 -14.35 -11.65
N ILE A 45 -8.59 -15.30 -12.15
CA ILE A 45 -7.74 -16.18 -11.33
C ILE A 45 -6.73 -15.38 -10.50
N LYS A 46 -6.13 -14.32 -11.09
CA LYS A 46 -5.16 -13.44 -10.41
C LYS A 46 -5.73 -12.71 -9.19
N ILE A 47 -7.05 -12.62 -9.07
CA ILE A 47 -7.69 -11.99 -7.90
C ILE A 47 -7.40 -12.82 -6.65
N LEU A 48 -7.46 -14.15 -6.75
CA LEU A 48 -7.21 -15.05 -5.62
C LEU A 48 -5.76 -14.95 -5.16
N ASP A 49 -4.81 -15.00 -6.10
CA ASP A 49 -3.37 -14.85 -5.78
C ASP A 49 -3.08 -13.53 -5.07
N ILE A 50 -3.69 -12.43 -5.53
CA ILE A 50 -3.46 -11.11 -4.95
C ILE A 50 -4.20 -10.98 -3.62
N ALA A 51 -5.37 -11.57 -3.46
CA ALA A 51 -6.07 -11.61 -2.18
C ALA A 51 -5.23 -12.35 -1.13
N GLU A 52 -4.63 -13.48 -1.48
CA GLU A 52 -3.72 -14.21 -0.59
C GLU A 52 -2.49 -13.37 -0.22
N GLN A 53 -1.88 -12.68 -1.19
CA GLN A 53 -0.75 -11.78 -0.93
C GLN A 53 -1.12 -10.61 0.00
N VAL A 54 -2.26 -9.97 -0.24
CA VAL A 54 -2.76 -8.87 0.60
C VAL A 54 -3.05 -9.37 2.01
N TYR A 55 -3.65 -10.54 2.14
CA TYR A 55 -3.87 -11.20 3.43
C TYR A 55 -2.54 -11.46 4.15
N ALA A 56 -1.59 -12.13 3.50
CA ALA A 56 -0.27 -12.41 4.07
C ALA A 56 0.46 -11.13 4.51
N ASN A 57 0.36 -10.05 3.73
CA ASN A 57 0.93 -8.75 4.08
C ASN A 57 0.24 -8.09 5.29
N GLY A 58 -1.09 -8.19 5.40
CA GLY A 58 -1.84 -7.65 6.54
C GLY A 58 -1.59 -8.37 7.86
N TYR A 59 -1.25 -9.67 7.79
CA TYR A 59 -0.92 -10.50 8.96
C TYR A 59 0.59 -10.58 9.24
N LYS A 60 1.41 -9.82 8.51
CA LYS A 60 2.86 -9.87 8.66
C LYS A 60 3.29 -9.29 10.01
N LYS A 61 3.90 -10.14 10.84
CA LYS A 61 4.60 -9.72 12.06
C LYS A 61 5.99 -9.22 11.69
N ILE A 62 6.31 -8.00 12.10
CA ILE A 62 7.63 -7.40 11.96
C ILE A 62 8.29 -7.37 13.33
N GLU A 63 9.48 -7.96 13.43
CA GLU A 63 10.21 -8.01 14.68
C GLU A 63 10.66 -6.61 15.13
N THR A 64 10.55 -6.36 16.43
CA THR A 64 10.94 -5.09 17.05
C THR A 64 12.38 -4.66 16.76
N PRO A 65 13.41 -5.55 16.78
CA PRO A 65 14.78 -5.15 16.43
C PRO A 65 14.86 -4.57 15.01
N ARG A 66 14.15 -5.16 14.06
CA ARG A 66 14.10 -4.68 12.67
C ARG A 66 13.44 -3.30 12.56
N LEU A 67 12.36 -3.08 13.31
CA LEU A 67 11.67 -1.78 13.37
C LEU A 67 12.57 -0.70 13.99
N ASN A 68 13.31 -1.02 15.04
CA ASN A 68 14.24 -0.08 15.67
C ASN A 68 15.44 0.26 14.79
N ASN A 69 15.98 -0.72 14.04
CA ASN A 69 17.03 -0.46 13.06
C ASN A 69 16.54 0.48 11.95
N PHE A 70 15.34 0.24 11.43
CA PHE A 70 14.71 1.14 10.46
C PHE A 70 14.48 2.55 11.02
N LEU A 71 14.07 2.65 12.29
CA LEU A 71 13.88 3.94 12.95
C LEU A 71 15.20 4.71 13.11
N SER A 72 16.30 4.03 13.46
CA SER A 72 17.63 4.66 13.53
C SER A 72 18.03 5.22 12.17
N TRP A 73 17.85 4.43 11.11
CA TRP A 73 18.15 4.84 9.75
C TRP A 73 17.32 6.05 9.30
N ILE A 74 16.03 6.12 9.63
CA ILE A 74 15.20 7.31 9.35
C ILE A 74 15.72 8.51 10.13
N ASN A 75 16.03 8.34 11.41
CA ASN A 75 16.44 9.45 12.25
C ASN A 75 17.79 10.05 11.81
N GLU A 76 18.64 9.26 11.17
CA GLU A 76 19.90 9.69 10.56
C GLU A 76 19.69 10.44 9.23
N ASN A 77 18.86 9.90 8.33
CA ASN A 77 18.69 10.45 6.97
C ASN A 77 17.62 11.56 6.88
N HIS A 78 16.62 11.51 7.75
CA HIS A 78 15.47 12.40 7.76
C HIS A 78 15.16 12.83 9.22
N PRO A 79 16.01 13.67 9.82
CA PRO A 79 15.84 14.08 11.19
C PRO A 79 14.48 14.82 11.35
N PRO A 80 13.66 14.46 12.35
CA PRO A 80 12.36 15.07 12.53
C PRO A 80 12.48 16.56 12.84
N LEU A 81 11.81 17.37 12.01
CA LEU A 81 11.75 18.82 12.18
C LEU A 81 10.87 19.15 13.39
N SER A 82 11.40 19.98 14.28
CA SER A 82 10.67 20.47 15.46
C SER A 82 10.30 21.93 15.28
N LYS A 83 9.02 22.25 15.48
CA LYS A 83 8.48 23.62 15.45
C LYS A 83 9.17 24.57 16.45
N ASN A 84 9.76 24.05 17.55
CA ASN A 84 10.32 24.85 18.65
C ASN A 84 11.82 24.60 18.91
N LYS A 85 12.63 24.30 17.88
CA LYS A 85 14.09 24.05 18.01
C LYS A 85 14.49 22.88 18.94
N ARG A 86 13.54 22.12 19.48
CA ARG A 86 13.78 20.91 20.29
C ARG A 86 13.73 19.66 19.42
N ARG A 87 14.88 19.06 19.12
CA ARG A 87 14.95 17.79 18.37
C ARG A 87 14.08 16.73 19.04
N MET A 88 13.04 16.24 18.36
CA MET A 88 12.28 15.09 18.84
C MET A 88 13.10 13.82 18.56
N LYS A 89 13.43 13.05 19.58
CA LYS A 89 14.14 11.77 19.41
C LYS A 89 13.16 10.63 19.63
N ILE A 90 12.81 9.92 18.56
CA ILE A 90 12.03 8.69 18.65
C ILE A 90 13.01 7.57 19.02
N LYS A 91 12.83 6.94 20.18
CA LYS A 91 13.80 5.97 20.74
C LYS A 91 13.47 4.52 20.41
N TYR A 92 12.20 4.20 20.20
CA TYR A 92 11.72 2.83 20.13
C TYR A 92 10.42 2.76 19.34
N MET A 93 10.26 1.70 18.56
CA MET A 93 9.05 1.38 17.82
C MET A 93 8.74 -0.11 17.94
N THR A 94 7.48 -0.44 18.22
CA THR A 94 7.01 -1.83 18.32
C THR A 94 5.66 -1.98 17.65
N GLN A 95 5.44 -3.12 17.00
CA GLN A 95 4.14 -3.48 16.45
C GLN A 95 3.28 -4.07 17.58
N LYS A 96 2.20 -3.36 17.98
CA LYS A 96 1.29 -3.81 19.05
C LYS A 96 0.22 -4.80 18.57
N GLY A 97 -0.10 -4.83 17.27
CA GLY A 97 -1.08 -5.74 16.68
C GLY A 97 -0.88 -5.86 15.16
N TYR A 98 -1.36 -6.97 14.60
CA TYR A 98 -1.37 -7.27 13.16
C TYR A 98 -2.69 -7.97 12.84
N GLY A 99 -3.22 -7.78 11.63
CA GLY A 99 -4.53 -8.33 11.23
C GLY A 99 -5.76 -7.48 11.57
N SER A 100 -5.62 -6.36 12.29
CA SER A 100 -6.74 -5.45 12.58
C SER A 100 -6.85 -4.37 11.50
N VAL A 101 -7.89 -4.43 10.67
CA VAL A 101 -8.26 -3.32 9.79
C VAL A 101 -8.95 -2.27 10.64
N SER A 102 -8.20 -1.33 11.23
CA SER A 102 -8.79 -0.09 11.74
C SER A 102 -8.95 0.86 10.55
N LEU A 103 -10.15 0.92 10.00
CA LEU A 103 -10.54 2.02 9.11
C LEU A 103 -10.61 3.31 9.94
N PRO A 104 -10.19 4.45 9.38
CA PRO A 104 -10.30 5.75 10.04
C PRO A 104 -11.75 6.14 10.34
#